data_AF-A0A8X6WDX9-F1
#
_entry.id   AF-A0A8X6WDX9-F1
#
_cell.length_a   1.000
_cell.length_b   1.000
_cell.length_c   1.000
_cell.angle_alpha   90.00
_cell.angle_beta   90.00
_cell.angle_gamma   90.00
#
_symmetry.space_group_name_H-M   'P 1'
#
loop_
_entity.id
_entity.type
_entity.pdbx_description
1 polymer ?
#
loop_
_entity_poly.entity_id
_entity_poly.type
_entity_poly.pdbx_seq_one_letter_code
_entity_poly.pdbx_strand_id
1 'polypeptide(L)'
;MDILSGLVLDFEVLSKYCHNCVVAGRDMGVDWTEFHIWQKGHADECDKNFDGTSGAMEMHAALIMWRRSISDCQMRFVSMLSDGDSKTFQFLSDNKIYGSDIKI
;
A
#
# COMPACT_ATOMS: atom_id res chain seq x y z
N MET A 1 -5.54 4.27 -14.69
CA MET A 1 -4.53 5.27 -14.29
C MET A 1 -3.58 5.40 -15.48
N ASP A 2 -3.51 6.57 -16.11
CA ASP A 2 -2.73 6.75 -17.35
C ASP A 2 -1.29 7.17 -17.03
N ILE A 3 -0.36 6.22 -17.12
CA ILE A 3 1.07 6.41 -16.88
C ILE A 3 1.75 7.07 -18.11
N LEU A 4 1.12 7.02 -19.30
CA LEU A 4 1.73 7.46 -20.55
C LEU A 4 1.77 8.98 -20.71
N SER A 5 0.90 9.70 -20.00
CA SER A 5 0.91 11.17 -19.97
C SER A 5 2.11 11.77 -19.22
N GLY A 6 2.81 10.97 -18.40
CA GLY A 6 3.89 11.44 -17.52
C GLY A 6 3.42 12.26 -16.31
N LEU A 7 2.11 12.34 -16.06
CA LEU A 7 1.54 13.09 -14.94
C LEU A 7 1.62 12.36 -13.60
N VAL A 8 1.76 11.03 -13.63
CA VAL A 8 1.89 10.18 -12.44
C VAL A 8 3.34 9.73 -12.33
N LEU A 9 4.03 10.17 -11.27
CA LEU A 9 5.44 9.83 -11.03
C LEU A 9 5.60 8.47 -10.31
N ASP A 10 4.70 8.19 -9.37
CA ASP A 10 4.71 6.97 -8.57
C ASP A 10 3.27 6.65 -8.14
N PHE A 11 3.00 5.37 -7.89
CA PHE A 11 1.73 4.90 -7.37
C PHE A 11 1.92 3.65 -6.51
N GLU A 12 1.02 3.46 -5.56
CA GLU A 12 0.93 2.24 -4.77
C GLU A 12 -0.50 1.74 -4.75
N VAL A 13 -0.69 0.44 -5.02
CA VAL A 13 -1.99 -0.20 -4.98
C VAL A 13 -2.06 -1.09 -3.75
N LEU A 14 -2.94 -0.74 -2.81
CA LEU A 14 -3.20 -1.54 -1.63
C LEU A 14 -4.59 -2.18 -1.72
N SER A 15 -4.66 -3.45 -1.35
CA SER A 15 -5.91 -4.20 -1.32
C SER A 15 -5.96 -5.12 -0.11
N LYS A 16 -7.15 -5.16 0.50
CA LYS A 16 -7.52 -6.16 1.53
C LYS A 16 -8.20 -7.39 0.94
N TYR A 17 -8.34 -7.41 -0.38
CA TYR A 17 -9.15 -8.36 -1.10
C TYR A 17 -8.34 -9.05 -2.18
N CYS A 18 -8.48 -10.36 -2.24
CA CYS A 18 -8.06 -11.17 -3.37
C CYS A 18 -9.24 -12.07 -3.75
N HIS A 19 -9.66 -12.02 -5.01
CA HIS A 19 -10.81 -12.81 -5.48
C HIS A 19 -10.53 -14.31 -5.36
N ASN A 20 -9.33 -14.73 -5.74
CA ASN A 20 -8.92 -16.13 -5.69
C ASN A 20 -8.92 -16.68 -4.27
N CYS A 21 -8.46 -15.89 -3.28
CA CYS A 21 -8.55 -16.26 -1.87
C CYS A 21 -9.99 -16.48 -1.41
N VAL A 22 -10.93 -15.65 -1.86
CA VAL A 22 -12.34 -15.77 -1.49
C VAL A 22 -12.99 -17.01 -2.13
N VAL A 23 -12.70 -17.26 -3.41
CA VAL A 23 -13.21 -18.45 -4.11
C VAL A 23 -12.63 -19.73 -3.51
N ALA A 24 -11.32 -19.81 -3.33
CA ALA A 24 -10.67 -20.98 -2.73
C ALA A 24 -11.15 -21.23 -1.29
N GLY A 25 -11.34 -20.17 -0.50
CA GLY A 25 -11.87 -20.27 0.85
C GLY A 25 -13.32 -20.77 0.89
N ARG A 26 -14.14 -20.41 -0.11
CA ARG A 26 -15.50 -20.94 -0.27
C ARG A 26 -15.49 -22.41 -0.69
N ASP A 27 -14.64 -22.79 -1.65
CA ASP A 27 -14.70 -24.09 -2.30
C ASP A 27 -13.99 -25.20 -1.50
N MET A 28 -12.87 -24.87 -0.83
CA MET A 28 -12.08 -25.81 -0.01
C MET A 28 -12.44 -25.72 1.48
N GLY A 29 -12.99 -24.59 1.92
CA GLY A 29 -13.22 -24.24 3.31
C GLY A 29 -11.95 -23.71 4.00
N VAL A 30 -12.05 -22.54 4.62
CA VAL A 30 -10.90 -21.79 5.17
C VAL A 30 -10.14 -22.47 6.30
N ASP A 31 -10.78 -23.39 7.03
CA ASP A 31 -10.19 -24.08 8.19
C ASP A 31 -9.49 -25.40 7.82
N TRP A 32 -9.55 -25.79 6.53
CA TRP A 32 -9.01 -27.06 6.07
C TRP A 32 -7.53 -26.94 5.69
N THR A 33 -6.81 -28.06 5.85
CA THR A 33 -5.36 -28.10 5.58
C THR A 33 -5.05 -27.82 4.11
N GLU A 34 -5.91 -28.28 3.21
CA GLU A 34 -5.84 -28.06 1.77
C GLU A 34 -5.84 -26.56 1.43
N PHE A 35 -6.70 -25.78 2.08
CA PHE A 35 -6.73 -24.32 1.89
C PHE A 35 -5.42 -23.67 2.32
N HIS A 36 -4.83 -24.07 3.45
CA HIS A 36 -3.55 -23.52 3.91
C HIS A 36 -2.37 -23.89 3.01
N ILE A 37 -2.36 -25.10 2.44
CA ILE A 37 -1.34 -25.50 1.45
C ILE A 37 -1.48 -24.65 0.19
N TRP A 38 -2.71 -24.52 -0.32
CA TRP A 38 -3.00 -23.69 -1.49
C TRP A 38 -2.63 -22.22 -1.25
N GLN A 39 -3.02 -21.65 -0.10
CA GLN A 39 -2.76 -20.26 0.25
C GLN A 39 -1.27 -19.94 0.30
N LYS A 40 -0.45 -20.86 0.80
CA LYS A 40 1.03 -20.72 0.78
C LYS A 40 1.57 -20.70 -0.64
N GLY A 41 1.04 -21.54 -1.54
CA GLY A 41 1.42 -21.53 -2.96
C GLY A 41 0.94 -20.29 -3.71
N HIS A 42 -0.18 -19.69 -3.30
CA HIS A 42 -0.75 -18.50 -3.90
C HIS A 42 -0.11 -17.18 -3.43
N ALA A 43 0.77 -17.21 -2.42
CA ALA A 43 1.28 -16.00 -1.76
C ALA A 43 1.87 -14.96 -2.73
N ASP A 44 2.60 -15.40 -3.76
CA ASP A 44 3.25 -14.52 -4.75
C ASP A 44 2.28 -13.93 -5.79
N GLU A 45 1.07 -14.48 -5.90
CA GLU A 45 0.02 -14.04 -6.83
C GLU A 45 -1.16 -13.38 -6.11
N CYS A 46 -1.05 -13.20 -4.79
CA CYS A 46 -2.15 -12.72 -3.97
C CYS A 46 -2.30 -11.20 -4.11
N ASP A 47 -3.46 -10.76 -4.62
CA ASP A 47 -3.79 -9.33 -4.69
C ASP A 47 -3.98 -8.69 -3.30
N LYS A 48 -4.21 -9.49 -2.26
CA LYS A 48 -4.33 -8.98 -0.89
C LYS A 48 -2.94 -8.75 -0.33
N ASN A 49 -2.54 -7.47 -0.28
CA ASN A 49 -1.24 -7.02 0.20
C ASN A 49 -1.32 -6.08 1.43
N PHE A 50 -2.52 -5.89 2.01
CA PHE A 50 -2.71 -5.06 3.18
C PHE A 50 -3.68 -5.70 4.18
N ASP A 51 -3.29 -5.70 5.47
CA ASP A 51 -4.09 -6.29 6.56
C ASP A 51 -4.70 -5.25 7.53
N GLY A 52 -4.38 -3.96 7.37
CA GLY A 52 -4.86 -2.89 8.24
C GLY A 52 -6.33 -2.47 7.98
N THR A 53 -6.73 -1.32 8.54
CA THR A 53 -8.06 -0.74 8.27
C THR A 53 -8.05 -0.01 6.92
N SER A 54 -9.19 0.07 6.23
CA SER A 54 -9.24 0.77 4.94
C SER A 54 -8.80 2.24 5.05
N GLY A 55 -9.13 2.91 6.17
CA GLY A 55 -8.64 4.27 6.44
C GLY A 55 -7.13 4.38 6.68
N ALA A 56 -6.44 3.28 7.00
CA ALA A 56 -4.99 3.26 7.14
C ALA A 56 -4.27 2.96 5.82
N MET A 57 -4.98 2.60 4.75
CA MET A 57 -4.38 2.34 3.43
C MET A 57 -3.73 3.60 2.87
N GLU A 58 -4.39 4.75 2.95
CA GLU A 58 -3.83 6.01 2.46
C GLU A 58 -2.51 6.34 3.16
N MET A 59 -2.46 6.21 4.49
CA MET A 59 -1.25 6.42 5.28
C MET A 59 -0.12 5.47 4.87
N HIS A 60 -0.45 4.19 4.66
CA HIS A 60 0.54 3.18 4.32
C HIS A 60 1.08 3.37 2.89
N ALA A 61 0.18 3.64 1.93
CA ALA A 61 0.55 3.92 0.55
C ALA A 61 1.44 5.17 0.47
N ALA A 62 1.07 6.25 1.15
CA ALA A 62 1.86 7.47 1.17
C ALA A 62 3.25 7.25 1.80
N LEU A 63 3.36 6.47 2.88
CA LEU A 63 4.65 6.13 3.48
C LEU A 63 5.56 5.37 2.50
N ILE A 64 5.00 4.40 1.77
CA ILE A 64 5.72 3.65 0.75
C ILE A 64 6.22 4.59 -0.35
N MET A 65 5.33 5.41 -0.91
CA MET A 65 5.66 6.35 -1.98
C MET A 65 6.71 7.39 -1.55
N TRP A 66 6.59 7.95 -0.34
CA TRP A 66 7.58 8.91 0.18
C TRP A 66 8.95 8.27 0.36
N ARG A 67 9.02 7.01 0.79
CA ARG A 67 10.29 6.27 0.89
C ARG A 67 10.88 6.00 -0.49
N ARG A 68 10.06 5.55 -1.45
CA ARG A 68 10.48 5.31 -2.84
C ARG A 68 10.95 6.58 -3.54
N SER A 69 10.38 7.73 -3.21
CA SER A 69 10.83 9.01 -3.77
C SER A 69 12.34 9.24 -3.58
N ILE A 70 12.90 8.76 -2.46
CA ILE A 70 14.33 8.83 -2.16
C ILE A 70 15.09 7.76 -2.94
N SER A 71 14.67 6.50 -2.84
CA SER A 71 15.43 5.37 -3.37
C SER A 71 15.41 5.29 -4.89
N ASP A 72 14.26 5.58 -5.49
CA ASP A 72 13.99 5.26 -6.91
C ASP A 72 14.07 6.53 -7.77
N CYS A 73 13.68 7.67 -7.19
CA CYS A 73 13.54 8.93 -7.92
C CYS A 73 14.56 10.02 -7.50
N GLN A 74 15.31 9.81 -6.42
CA GLN A 74 16.26 10.78 -5.84
C GLN A 74 15.65 12.18 -5.61
N MET A 75 14.36 12.22 -5.25
CA MET A 75 13.61 13.45 -4.99
C MET A 75 12.94 13.41 -3.61
N ARG A 76 12.30 14.53 -3.22
CA ARG A 76 11.56 14.63 -1.97
C ARG A 76 10.24 15.35 -2.20
N PHE A 77 9.16 14.74 -1.73
CA PHE A 77 7.85 15.36 -1.72
C PHE A 77 7.68 16.21 -0.45
N VAL A 78 7.66 17.54 -0.61
CA VAL A 78 7.64 18.52 0.51
C VAL A 78 6.26 19.11 0.78
N SER A 79 5.23 18.63 0.08
CA SER A 79 3.86 19.09 0.26
C SER A 79 2.90 17.97 -0.11
N MET A 80 1.80 17.87 0.63
CA MET A 80 0.73 16.90 0.38
C MET A 80 -0.60 17.62 0.18
N LEU A 81 -1.32 17.24 -0.86
CA LEU A 81 -2.71 17.62 -1.08
C LEU A 81 -3.52 16.32 -1.24
N SER A 82 -4.47 16.10 -0.34
CA SER A 82 -5.34 14.91 -0.32
C SER A 82 -6.78 15.34 -0.02
N ASP A 83 -7.74 14.51 -0.44
CA ASP A 83 -9.16 14.66 -0.12
C ASP A 83 -9.53 14.07 1.26
N GLY A 84 -8.60 13.35 1.88
CA GLY A 84 -8.75 12.70 3.19
C GLY A 84 -8.58 13.64 4.39
N ASP A 85 -8.60 13.04 5.58
CA ASP A 85 -8.28 13.75 6.82
C ASP A 85 -6.77 14.01 6.95
N SER A 86 -6.37 14.90 7.86
CA SER A 86 -4.95 15.27 8.02
C SER A 86 -4.09 14.18 8.68
N LYS A 87 -4.62 12.97 8.94
CA LYS A 87 -3.86 11.91 9.62
C LYS A 87 -2.70 11.42 8.77
N THR A 88 -2.85 11.33 7.45
CA THR A 88 -1.74 10.92 6.58
C THR A 88 -0.60 11.92 6.66
N PHE A 89 -0.90 13.22 6.58
CA PHE A 89 0.11 14.26 6.74
C PHE A 89 0.82 14.19 8.09
N GLN A 90 0.05 14.05 9.19
CA GLN A 90 0.61 13.95 10.54
C GLN A 90 1.50 12.71 10.66
N PHE A 91 1.03 11.57 10.15
CA PHE A 91 1.76 10.31 10.16
C PHE A 91 3.09 10.41 9.42
N LEU A 92 3.11 11.00 8.22
CA LEU A 92 4.34 11.20 7.45
C LEU A 92 5.32 12.13 8.19
N SER A 93 4.81 13.21 8.77
CA SER A 93 5.58 14.19 9.55
C SER A 93 6.24 13.55 10.77
N ASP A 94 5.49 12.74 11.51
CA ASP A 94 5.97 12.06 12.72
C ASP A 94 7.01 10.98 12.40
N ASN A 95 6.89 10.33 11.24
CA ASN A 95 7.86 9.33 10.76
C ASN A 95 9.18 9.96 10.26
N LYS A 96 9.27 11.28 10.10
CA LYS A 96 10.49 12.02 9.68
C LYS A 96 11.19 11.36 8.49
N ILE A 97 10.43 11.04 7.43
CA ILE A 97 10.92 10.21 6.32
C ILE A 97 12.19 10.78 5.66
N TYR A 98 12.32 12.10 5.61
CA TYR A 98 13.47 12.80 5.04
C TYR A 98 14.47 13.32 6.08
N GLY A 99 14.35 12.91 7.34
CA GLY A 99 15.13 13.44 8.47
C GLY A 99 14.47 14.61 9.19
N SER A 100 15.14 15.18 10.19
CA SER A 100 14.63 16.30 11.01
C SER A 100 14.58 17.64 10.28
N ASP A 101 15.41 17.79 9.24
CA ASP A 101 15.67 19.08 8.61
C ASP A 101 14.63 19.41 7.53
N ILE A 102 13.84 18.42 7.13
CA ILE A 102 12.85 18.53 6.07
C ILE A 102 11.49 18.22 6.65
N LYS A 103 10.59 19.21 6.53
CA LYS A 103 9.17 19.06 6.87
C LYS A 103 8.38 18.78 5.60
N ILE A 104 7.44 17.86 5.72
CA ILE A 104 6.45 17.53 4.69
C ILE A 104 5.26 18.48 4.84
#